data_AF-F8CFE9-F1
#
_entry.id   AF-F8CFE9-F1
#
_cell.length_a   1.000
_cell.length_b   1.000
_cell.length_c   1.000
_cell.angle_alpha   90.00
_cell.angle_beta   90.00
_cell.angle_gamma   90.00
#
_symmetry.space_group_name_H-M   'P 1'
#
loop_
_entity.id
_entity.type
_entity.pdbx_description
1 polymer ?
#
loop_
_entity_poly.entity_id
_entity_poly.type
_entity_poly.pdbx_seq_one_letter_code
_entity_poly.pdbx_strand_id
1 'polypeptide(L)'
;MSDVAARFDRLAQEWEAHCAAHREASNPFVFLNHPSFESLVALGRPAVPFVIERYREGSLFWGAVLRRITGIDTYGDGVVGKLDATRRGWLDWWTQHEAEFTRGEA
;
A
#
# COMPACT_ATOMS: atom_id res chain seq x y z
N MET A 1 -19.18 -6.23 8.74
CA MET A 1 -18.10 -5.43 8.12
C MET A 1 -16.82 -5.79 8.85
N SER A 2 -15.87 -6.44 8.18
CA SER A 2 -14.66 -6.98 8.79
C SER A 2 -13.88 -5.87 9.50
N ASP A 3 -13.51 -6.08 10.77
CA ASP A 3 -12.76 -5.13 11.61
C ASP A 3 -11.54 -4.54 10.87
N VAL A 4 -10.87 -5.37 10.07
CA VAL A 4 -9.72 -5.01 9.24
C VAL A 4 -10.05 -3.93 8.21
N ALA A 5 -11.21 -3.98 7.55
CA ALA A 5 -11.56 -3.02 6.50
C ALA A 5 -11.80 -1.62 7.07
N ALA A 6 -12.55 -1.53 8.18
CA ALA A 6 -12.81 -0.26 8.86
C ALA A 6 -11.53 0.34 9.46
N ARG A 7 -10.66 -0.51 10.02
CA ARG A 7 -9.37 -0.08 10.56
C ARG A 7 -8.42 0.37 9.46
N PHE A 8 -8.36 -0.37 8.36
CA PHE A 8 -7.59 0.00 7.18
C PHE A 8 -8.04 1.36 6.65
N ASP A 9 -9.34 1.54 6.44
CA ASP A 9 -9.91 2.76 5.87
C ASP A 9 -9.56 4.01 6.69
N ARG A 10 -9.68 3.92 8.02
CA ARG A 10 -9.28 5.00 8.93
C ARG A 10 -7.78 5.31 8.83
N LEU A 11 -6.94 4.28 8.92
CA LEU A 11 -5.49 4.44 8.88
C LEU A 11 -5.02 4.97 7.51
N ALA A 12 -5.68 4.53 6.44
CA ALA A 12 -5.46 4.99 5.09
C ALA A 12 -5.74 6.49 5.00
N GLN A 13 -6.93 6.94 5.40
CA GLN A 13 -7.29 8.36 5.39
C GLN A 13 -6.29 9.22 6.19
N GLU A 14 -5.87 8.78 7.37
CA GLU A 14 -4.88 9.50 8.18
C GLU A 14 -3.53 9.61 7.48
N TRP A 15 -3.06 8.52 6.87
CA TRP A 15 -1.80 8.52 6.15
C TRP A 15 -1.87 9.33 4.84
N GLU A 16 -2.98 9.28 4.12
CA GLU A 16 -3.23 10.06 2.90
C GLU A 16 -3.24 11.56 3.20
N ALA A 17 -3.90 11.97 4.28
CA ALA A 17 -3.91 13.36 4.74
C ALA A 17 -2.49 13.83 5.11
N HIS A 18 -1.71 13.00 5.83
CA HIS A 18 -0.31 13.27 6.13
C HIS A 18 0.53 13.39 4.86
N CYS A 19 0.37 12.47 3.91
CA CYS A 19 1.06 12.52 2.61
C CYS A 19 0.72 13.77 1.82
N ALA A 20 -0.55 14.20 1.82
CA ALA A 20 -0.98 15.42 1.15
C ALA A 20 -0.37 16.67 1.82
N ALA A 21 -0.33 16.71 3.15
CA ALA A 21 0.28 17.80 3.92
C ALA A 21 1.80 17.89 3.72
N HIS A 22 2.46 16.75 3.52
CA HIS A 22 3.90 16.65 3.33
C HIS A 22 4.31 16.37 1.88
N ARG A 23 3.44 16.63 0.89
CA ARG A 23 3.70 16.31 -0.52
C ARG A 23 4.97 16.96 -1.10
N GLU A 24 5.40 18.06 -0.50
CA GLU A 24 6.58 18.84 -0.90
C GLU A 24 7.86 18.35 -0.20
N ALA A 25 7.75 17.40 0.72
CA ALA A 25 8.89 16.81 1.40
C ALA A 25 9.75 16.04 0.40
N SER A 26 11.00 16.47 0.23
CA SER A 26 11.98 15.77 -0.61
C SER A 26 12.47 14.46 0.02
N ASN A 27 12.13 14.19 1.29
CA ASN A 27 12.58 13.02 2.03
C ASN A 27 11.46 11.99 2.20
N PRO A 28 11.54 10.81 1.55
CA PRO A 28 10.46 9.82 1.57
C PRO A 28 10.21 9.22 2.97
N PHE A 29 11.20 9.29 3.87
CA PHE A 29 11.05 8.86 5.26
C PHE A 29 9.96 9.63 6.02
N VAL A 30 9.62 10.86 5.62
CA VAL A 30 8.52 11.62 6.23
C VAL A 30 7.19 10.88 6.12
N PHE A 31 7.01 10.09 5.05
CA PHE A 31 5.81 9.33 4.85
C PHE A 31 5.90 7.88 5.37
N LEU A 32 7.10 7.28 5.33
CA LEU A 32 7.34 5.91 5.79
C LEU A 32 7.45 5.80 7.31
N ASN A 33 7.91 6.86 7.99
CA ASN A 33 8.06 6.92 9.43
C ASN A 33 6.82 7.53 10.10
N HIS A 34 5.63 7.11 9.66
CA HIS A 34 4.35 7.58 10.19
C HIS A 34 3.63 6.42 10.91
N PRO A 35 3.04 6.62 12.11
CA PRO A 35 2.40 5.55 12.87
C PRO A 35 1.24 4.89 12.11
N SER A 36 0.50 5.64 11.29
CA SER A 36 -0.56 5.06 10.44
C SER A 36 0.02 4.16 9.36
N PHE A 37 1.21 4.48 8.80
CA PHE A 37 1.88 3.62 7.83
C PHE A 37 2.29 2.29 8.47
N GLU A 38 2.92 2.33 9.64
CA GLU A 38 3.29 1.11 10.37
C GLU A 38 2.06 0.29 10.76
N SER A 39 0.96 0.94 11.15
CA SER A 39 -0.30 0.28 11.47
C SER A 39 -0.94 -0.39 10.25
N LEU A 40 -0.88 0.24 9.07
CA LEU A 40 -1.33 -0.35 7.80
C LEU A 40 -0.54 -1.63 7.48
N VAL A 41 0.78 -1.59 7.69
CA VAL A 41 1.65 -2.76 7.53
C VAL A 41 1.32 -3.85 8.56
N ALA A 42 1.04 -3.47 9.80
CA ALA A 42 0.71 -4.40 10.88
C ALA A 42 -0.62 -5.15 10.66
N LEU A 43 -1.52 -4.63 9.84
CA LEU A 43 -2.72 -5.38 9.41
C LEU A 43 -2.36 -6.63 8.58
N GLY A 44 -1.19 -6.65 7.95
CA GLY A 44 -0.65 -7.80 7.25
C GLY A 44 -1.43 -8.17 5.99
N ARG A 45 -1.39 -9.47 5.64
CA ARG A 45 -1.98 -10.01 4.40
C ARG A 45 -3.45 -9.65 4.15
N PRO A 46 -4.38 -9.62 5.13
CA PRO A 46 -5.76 -9.24 4.84
C PRO A 46 -5.94 -7.78 4.43
N ALA A 47 -4.93 -6.90 4.64
CA ALA A 47 -4.96 -5.53 4.17
C ALA A 47 -4.63 -5.38 2.67
N VAL A 48 -3.95 -6.37 2.06
CA VAL A 48 -3.48 -6.33 0.66
C VAL A 48 -4.59 -5.98 -0.35
N PRO A 49 -5.76 -6.65 -0.38
CA PRO A 49 -6.83 -6.28 -1.31
C PRO A 49 -7.27 -4.82 -1.16
N PHE A 50 -7.37 -4.33 0.08
CA PHE A 50 -7.79 -2.95 0.34
C PHE A 50 -6.73 -1.93 -0.11
N VAL A 51 -5.44 -2.25 0.08
CA VAL A 51 -4.33 -1.43 -0.41
C VAL A 51 -4.36 -1.33 -1.95
N ILE A 52 -4.61 -2.45 -2.63
CA ILE A 52 -4.70 -2.46 -4.09
C ILE A 52 -5.86 -1.61 -4.59
N GLU A 53 -7.05 -1.72 -3.99
CA GLU A 53 -8.19 -0.89 -4.37
C GLU A 53 -7.89 0.60 -4.18
N ARG A 54 -7.29 0.99 -3.05
CA ARG A 54 -6.82 2.38 -2.86
C ARG A 54 -5.75 2.79 -3.85
N TYR A 55 -4.90 1.87 -4.29
CA TYR A 55 -3.89 2.13 -5.30
C TYR A 55 -4.46 2.28 -6.72
N ARG A 56 -5.65 1.73 -6.97
CA ARG A 56 -6.41 1.92 -8.23
C ARG A 56 -7.12 3.28 -8.27
N GLU A 57 -7.59 3.77 -7.13
CA GLU A 57 -8.28 5.06 -7.06
C GLU A 57 -7.31 6.24 -6.86
N GLY A 58 -6.22 6.02 -6.13
CA GLY A 58 -5.27 7.06 -5.72
C GLY A 58 -3.98 7.16 -6.55
N SER A 59 -3.25 8.24 -6.31
CA SER A 59 -1.91 8.51 -6.90
C SER A 59 -0.76 8.37 -5.88
N LEU A 60 -1.08 7.95 -4.66
CA LEU A 60 -0.09 7.78 -3.58
C LEU A 60 0.70 6.49 -3.76
N PHE A 61 1.90 6.44 -3.18
CA PHE A 61 2.87 5.36 -3.32
C PHE A 61 2.54 4.15 -2.42
N TRP A 62 1.32 3.64 -2.50
CA TRP A 62 0.83 2.47 -1.75
C TRP A 62 1.69 1.21 -1.91
N GLY A 63 2.48 1.12 -2.98
CA GLY A 63 3.48 0.08 -3.18
C GLY A 63 4.48 -0.08 -2.01
N ALA A 64 4.73 0.97 -1.21
CA ALA A 64 5.55 0.85 -0.01
C ALA A 64 4.88 0.00 1.09
N VAL A 65 3.56 0.11 1.25
CA VAL A 65 2.78 -0.71 2.19
C VAL A 65 2.78 -2.16 1.71
N LEU A 66 2.51 -2.38 0.42
CA LEU A 66 2.51 -3.72 -0.17
C LEU A 66 3.85 -4.41 0.00
N ARG A 67 4.98 -3.74 -0.33
CA ARG A 67 6.33 -4.29 -0.15
C ARG A 67 6.61 -4.70 1.30
N ARG A 68 6.14 -3.93 2.27
CA ARG A 68 6.32 -4.25 3.69
C ARG A 68 5.46 -5.45 4.14
N ILE A 69 4.24 -5.56 3.61
CA ILE A 69 3.33 -6.68 3.95
C ILE A 69 3.75 -7.98 3.25
N THR A 70 4.06 -7.91 1.97
CA THR A 70 4.36 -9.10 1.14
C THR A 70 5.84 -9.49 1.23
N GLY A 71 6.70 -8.58 1.68
CA GLY A 71 8.16 -8.75 1.67
C GLY A 71 8.76 -8.72 0.27
N ILE A 72 7.97 -8.42 -0.76
CA ILE A 72 8.42 -8.49 -2.15
C ILE A 72 9.15 -7.20 -2.52
N ASP A 73 10.42 -7.35 -2.90
CA ASP A 73 11.30 -6.30 -3.38
C ASP A 73 11.22 -6.12 -4.90
N THR A 74 10.01 -6.13 -5.48
CA THR A 74 9.85 -6.43 -6.92
C THR A 74 10.31 -5.35 -7.89
N TYR A 75 10.79 -4.19 -7.42
CA TYR A 75 11.26 -3.12 -8.30
C TYR A 75 12.56 -2.53 -7.75
N GLY A 76 13.57 -3.39 -7.68
CA GLY A 76 14.95 -3.05 -7.34
C GLY A 76 15.50 -1.89 -8.17
N ASP A 77 16.30 -1.06 -7.49
CA ASP A 77 17.36 -0.21 -8.05
C ASP A 77 17.06 0.45 -9.42
N GLY A 78 16.10 1.37 -9.48
CA GLY A 78 15.87 2.18 -10.69
C GLY A 78 14.46 2.72 -10.89
N VAL A 79 13.51 2.30 -10.04
CA VAL A 79 12.10 2.72 -10.09
C VAL A 79 11.75 3.72 -8.98
N VAL A 80 12.76 4.19 -8.23
CA VAL A 80 12.63 5.35 -7.34
C VAL A 80 12.24 6.56 -8.20
N GLY A 81 10.98 6.99 -8.07
CA GLY A 81 10.43 8.13 -8.82
C GLY A 81 9.49 7.79 -9.97
N LYS A 82 9.30 6.51 -10.35
CA LYS A 82 8.33 6.09 -11.38
C LYS A 82 7.09 5.45 -10.75
N LEU A 83 6.25 6.30 -10.16
CA LEU A 83 5.00 5.89 -9.49
C LEU A 83 4.07 5.10 -10.43
N ASP A 84 3.96 5.53 -11.69
CA ASP A 84 3.09 4.86 -12.68
C ASP A 84 3.59 3.44 -13.04
N ALA A 85 4.91 3.28 -13.24
CA ALA A 85 5.49 1.97 -13.54
C ALA A 85 5.35 1.01 -12.36
N THR A 86 5.60 1.51 -11.14
CA THR A 86 5.40 0.75 -9.90
C THR A 86 3.93 0.34 -9.74
N ARG A 87 3.01 1.24 -10.08
CA ARG A 87 1.57 0.98 -10.05
C ARG A 87 1.17 -0.15 -10.98
N ARG A 88 1.57 -0.07 -12.24
CA ARG A 88 1.27 -1.13 -13.22
C ARG A 88 1.82 -2.48 -12.76
N GLY A 89 3.04 -2.50 -12.24
CA GLY A 89 3.67 -3.70 -11.73
C GLY A 89 2.89 -4.36 -10.59
N TRP A 90 2.47 -3.57 -9.59
CA TRP A 90 1.66 -4.10 -8.49
C TRP A 90 0.26 -4.55 -8.91
N LEU A 91 -0.38 -3.86 -9.87
CA LEU A 91 -1.70 -4.27 -10.38
C LEU A 91 -1.62 -5.57 -11.21
N ASP A 92 -0.55 -5.72 -12.00
CA ASP A 92 -0.28 -6.96 -12.73
C ASP A 92 0.00 -8.11 -11.76
N TRP A 93 0.87 -7.89 -10.77
CA TRP A 93 1.11 -8.84 -9.69
C TRP A 93 -0.19 -9.22 -8.96
N TRP A 94 -1.02 -8.24 -8.60
CA TRP A 94 -2.30 -8.51 -7.95
C TRP A 94 -3.21 -9.41 -8.79
N THR A 95 -3.30 -9.19 -10.10
CA THR A 95 -4.14 -10.02 -10.99
C THR A 95 -3.71 -11.50 -10.98
N GLN A 96 -2.42 -11.78 -10.78
CA GLN A 96 -1.88 -13.14 -10.71
C GLN A 96 -2.07 -13.77 -9.32
N HIS A 97 -2.05 -12.95 -8.27
CA HIS A 97 -2.02 -13.38 -6.87
C HIS A 97 -3.34 -13.17 -6.11
N GLU A 98 -4.33 -12.47 -6.69
CA GLU A 98 -5.58 -12.10 -6.00
C GLU A 98 -6.30 -13.32 -5.42
N ALA A 99 -6.24 -14.45 -6.12
CA ALA A 99 -6.83 -15.71 -5.70
C ALA A 99 -6.22 -16.24 -4.39
N GLU A 100 -4.95 -15.95 -4.10
CA GLU A 100 -4.27 -16.38 -2.87
C GLU A 100 -4.65 -15.51 -1.66
N PHE A 101 -5.01 -14.24 -1.90
CA PHE A 101 -5.41 -13.30 -0.84
C PHE A 101 -6.92 -13.29 -0.60
N THR A 102 -7.72 -13.76 -1.56
CA THR A 102 -9.18 -13.85 -1.47
C THR A 102 -9.68 -15.25 -1.12
N ARG A 103 -8.91 -16.31 -1.41
CA ARG A 103 -9.22 -17.69 -1.01
C ARG A 103 -8.84 -17.93 0.45
N GLY A 104 -9.62 -17.30 1.33
CA GLY A 104 -9.58 -17.49 2.78
C GLY A 104 -10.62 -18.49 3.30
N GLU A 105 -11.33 -19.23 2.45
CA GLU A 105 -12.25 -20.29 2.89
C GLU A 105 -12.20 -21.46 1.88
N ALA A 106 -11.59 -22.57 2.29
CA ALA A 106 -11.79 -23.90 1.73
C ALA A 106 -11.85 -24.90 2.89
#